data_AF-A0A1F3IGH7-F1
#
_entry.id   AF-A0A1F3IGH7-F1
#
_cell.length_a   1.000
_cell.length_b   1.000
_cell.length_c   1.000
_cell.angle_alpha   90.00
_cell.angle_beta   90.00
_cell.angle_gamma   90.00
#
_symmetry.space_group_name_H-M   'P 1'
#
loop_
_entity.id
_entity.type
_entity.pdbx_description
1 polymer ?
#
loop_
_entity_poly.entity_id
_entity_poly.type
_entity_poly.pdbx_seq_one_letter_code
_entity_poly.pdbx_strand_id
1 'polypeptide(L)'
;MKKNSQTHQPMKDLFYAVERMKLRKTLNYLKLITVIMIILAFSLTIILFISDQDNNLGKLYFSKNIKSEIETIVHNDGDIEVVKHVFNNKELKKVNLKYILLKKSKSETYLEETPLSIVLNDILSDYYLKGTNDTIFLNKLKSIILVQLQTNPFDKLEANQKNDFENLRVKLNDNFYLVQNDINRISEELYKKNLLVDKYLNKSNISYWISIIALLTTILLSTFQIIQNHPRKLMKILKETIEDDAKNENSNSH
;
A
#
# COMPACT_ATOMS: atom_id res chain seq x y z
N MET A 1 41.50 -73.51 16.17
CA MET A 1 40.16 -72.89 16.29
C MET A 1 40.29 -71.37 16.35
N LYS A 2 40.06 -70.66 15.26
CA LYS A 2 39.72 -69.21 15.24
C LYS A 2 38.88 -69.00 13.98
N LYS A 3 37.56 -69.12 14.12
CA LYS A 3 36.61 -68.98 13.03
C LYS A 3 35.86 -67.66 13.22
N ASN A 4 35.87 -66.84 12.18
CA ASN A 4 34.87 -65.83 11.81
C ASN A 4 34.36 -64.88 12.90
N SER A 5 35.05 -63.75 13.10
CA SER A 5 34.44 -62.53 13.65
C SER A 5 34.51 -61.31 12.72
N GLN A 6 35.16 -61.41 11.55
CA GLN A 6 35.40 -60.27 10.66
C GLN A 6 34.30 -59.98 9.62
N THR A 7 33.32 -60.87 9.43
CA THR A 7 32.28 -60.70 8.38
C THR A 7 31.05 -59.90 8.83
N HIS A 8 30.84 -59.68 10.13
CA HIS A 8 29.70 -58.91 10.64
C HIS A 8 30.01 -57.42 10.91
N GLN A 9 31.28 -57.05 11.04
CA GLN A 9 31.71 -55.65 11.16
C GLN A 9 31.38 -54.81 9.91
N PRO A 10 31.74 -55.22 8.67
CA PRO A 10 31.56 -54.39 7.49
C PRO A 10 30.09 -54.19 7.12
N MET A 11 29.22 -55.17 7.43
CA MET A 11 27.80 -55.09 7.15
C MET A 11 27.07 -54.11 8.10
N LYS A 12 27.49 -54.06 9.38
CA LYS A 12 27.01 -53.05 10.34
C LYS A 12 27.49 -51.65 9.97
N ASP A 13 28.74 -51.51 9.58
CA ASP A 13 29.31 -50.21 9.15
C ASP A 13 28.63 -49.68 7.89
N LEU A 14 28.29 -50.56 6.94
CA LEU A 14 27.51 -50.22 5.75
C LEU A 14 26.09 -49.76 6.11
N PHE A 15 25.42 -50.47 7.03
CA PHE A 15 24.09 -50.08 7.52
C PHE A 15 24.11 -48.69 8.17
N TYR A 16 25.06 -48.44 9.08
CA TYR A 16 25.23 -47.13 9.71
C TYR A 16 25.65 -46.03 8.72
N ALA A 17 26.32 -46.36 7.61
CA ALA A 17 26.65 -45.40 6.56
C ALA A 17 25.41 -45.04 5.71
N VAL A 18 24.57 -46.02 5.37
CA VAL A 18 23.31 -45.81 4.64
C VAL A 18 22.33 -45.00 5.48
N GLU A 19 22.20 -45.31 6.77
CA GLU A 19 21.34 -44.58 7.71
C GLU A 19 21.81 -43.11 7.87
N ARG A 20 23.12 -42.89 8.02
CA ARG A 20 23.72 -41.54 8.03
C ARG A 20 23.51 -40.76 6.72
N MET A 21 23.53 -41.44 5.57
CA MET A 21 23.24 -40.81 4.27
C MET A 21 21.77 -40.40 4.15
N LYS A 22 20.82 -41.25 4.55
CA LYS A 22 19.39 -40.91 4.58
C LYS A 22 19.11 -39.73 5.50
N LEU A 23 19.73 -39.71 6.68
CA LEU A 23 19.62 -38.62 7.66
C LEU A 23 20.20 -37.28 7.19
N ARG A 24 21.32 -37.30 6.46
CA ARG A 24 21.86 -36.06 5.84
C ARG A 24 20.94 -35.49 4.77
N LYS A 25 20.29 -36.37 3.98
CA LYS A 25 19.30 -35.95 2.98
C LYS A 25 18.07 -35.32 3.65
N THR A 26 17.51 -35.93 4.71
CA THR A 26 16.33 -35.38 5.41
C THR A 26 16.61 -34.01 6.05
N LEU A 27 17.78 -33.81 6.66
CA LEU A 27 18.19 -32.49 7.18
C LEU A 27 18.33 -31.43 6.08
N ASN A 28 18.84 -31.80 4.90
CA ASN A 28 18.93 -30.88 3.77
C ASN A 28 17.55 -30.53 3.20
N TYR A 29 16.61 -31.47 3.15
CA TYR A 29 15.22 -31.20 2.78
C TYR A 29 14.53 -30.28 3.79
N LEU A 30 14.72 -30.49 5.10
CA LEU A 30 14.20 -29.60 6.15
C LEU A 30 14.72 -28.17 6.00
N LYS A 31 16.03 -28.01 5.75
CA LYS A 31 16.62 -26.69 5.46
C LYS A 31 16.00 -26.04 4.23
N LEU A 32 15.85 -26.79 3.14
CA LEU A 32 15.24 -26.28 1.90
C LEU A 32 13.77 -25.87 2.11
N ILE A 33 12.97 -26.68 2.82
CA ILE A 33 11.59 -26.36 3.18
C ILE A 33 11.55 -25.09 4.04
N THR A 34 12.45 -24.93 5.01
CA THR A 34 12.46 -23.73 5.87
C THR A 34 12.81 -22.47 5.08
N VAL A 35 13.73 -22.55 4.12
CA VAL A 35 14.04 -21.42 3.22
C VAL A 35 12.84 -21.07 2.34
N ILE A 36 12.14 -22.08 1.80
CA ILE A 36 10.93 -21.86 1.00
C ILE A 36 9.82 -21.22 1.86
N MET A 37 9.63 -21.69 3.10
CA MET A 37 8.65 -21.11 4.03
C MET A 37 8.98 -19.67 4.39
N ILE A 38 10.27 -19.32 4.55
CA ILE A 38 10.71 -17.94 4.76
C ILE A 38 10.37 -17.07 3.54
N ILE A 39 10.66 -17.55 2.33
CA ILE A 39 10.36 -16.82 1.08
C ILE A 39 8.85 -16.62 0.92
N LEU A 40 8.04 -17.64 1.21
CA LEU A 40 6.58 -17.56 1.12
C LEU A 40 5.98 -16.65 2.21
N ALA A 41 6.49 -16.71 3.43
CA ALA A 41 6.07 -15.81 4.49
C ALA A 41 6.44 -14.35 4.17
N PHE A 42 7.63 -14.13 3.62
CA PHE A 42 8.10 -12.81 3.22
C PHE A 42 7.34 -12.27 2.00
N SER A 43 6.99 -13.13 1.03
CA SER A 43 6.15 -12.70 -0.09
C SER A 43 4.74 -12.38 0.36
N LEU A 44 4.16 -13.16 1.27
CA LEU A 44 2.84 -12.90 1.85
C LEU A 44 2.81 -11.60 2.65
N THR A 45 3.85 -11.29 3.44
CA THR A 45 3.93 -10.00 4.16
C THR A 45 4.07 -8.83 3.21
N ILE A 46 4.84 -8.97 2.12
CA ILE A 46 4.90 -7.94 1.08
C ILE A 46 3.53 -7.75 0.42
N ILE A 47 2.81 -8.83 0.11
CA ILE A 47 1.48 -8.77 -0.50
C ILE A 47 0.49 -8.09 0.46
N LEU A 48 0.46 -8.47 1.73
CA LEU A 48 -0.40 -7.86 2.75
C LEU A 48 -0.04 -6.39 2.98
N PHE A 49 1.25 -6.06 3.03
CA PHE A 49 1.72 -4.69 3.14
C PHE A 49 1.30 -3.84 1.95
N ILE A 50 1.43 -4.34 0.72
CA ILE A 50 0.98 -3.65 -0.50
C ILE A 50 -0.55 -3.51 -0.50
N SER A 51 -1.28 -4.56 -0.09
CA SER A 51 -2.74 -4.57 -0.07
C SER A 51 -3.33 -3.57 0.93
N ASP A 52 -2.70 -3.36 2.08
CA ASP A 52 -3.22 -2.48 3.12
C ASP A 52 -2.70 -1.04 3.02
N GLN A 53 -1.47 -0.83 2.52
CA GLN A 53 -1.05 0.52 2.13
C GLN A 53 -1.96 1.10 1.04
N ASP A 54 -2.57 0.22 0.25
CA ASP A 54 -3.42 0.56 -0.86
C ASP A 54 -4.88 0.18 -0.58
N ASN A 55 -5.48 0.86 0.40
CA ASN A 55 -6.92 1.19 0.41
C ASN A 55 -7.39 1.87 -0.91
N ASN A 56 -6.51 2.06 -1.90
CA ASN A 56 -6.83 2.54 -3.23
C ASN A 56 -7.03 1.42 -4.28
N LEU A 57 -6.91 0.13 -3.91
CA LEU A 57 -7.34 -0.99 -4.76
C LEU A 57 -8.86 -0.91 -4.99
N GLY A 58 -9.24 -0.26 -6.09
CA GLY A 58 -10.64 0.02 -6.45
C GLY A 58 -10.97 1.50 -6.59
N LYS A 59 -10.12 2.41 -6.08
CA LYS A 59 -10.28 3.84 -6.31
C LYS A 59 -10.02 4.19 -7.77
N LEU A 60 -10.80 5.14 -8.27
CA LEU A 60 -10.68 5.65 -9.62
C LEU A 60 -9.72 6.84 -9.63
N TYR A 61 -9.01 6.96 -10.74
CA TYR A 61 -8.04 8.02 -10.97
C TYR A 61 -8.28 8.64 -12.34
N PHE A 62 -7.88 9.89 -12.51
CA PHE A 62 -7.84 10.55 -13.81
C PHE A 62 -6.46 11.11 -14.11
N SER A 63 -6.17 11.29 -15.40
CA SER A 63 -4.87 11.77 -15.86
C SER A 63 -4.65 13.25 -15.51
N LYS A 64 -3.43 13.62 -15.14
CA LYS A 64 -3.03 15.04 -15.01
C LYS A 64 -3.04 15.79 -16.34
N ASN A 65 -3.22 15.11 -17.47
CA ASN A 65 -3.42 15.74 -18.79
C ASN A 65 -4.63 16.69 -18.83
N ILE A 66 -5.59 16.52 -17.91
CA ILE A 66 -6.68 17.48 -17.73
C ILE A 66 -6.17 18.91 -17.53
N LYS A 67 -4.96 19.09 -16.97
CA LYS A 67 -4.34 20.41 -16.82
C LYS A 67 -4.07 21.08 -18.16
N SER A 68 -3.51 20.35 -19.13
CA SER A 68 -3.27 20.90 -20.47
C SER A 68 -4.57 21.21 -21.22
N GLU A 69 -5.61 20.41 -21.00
CA GLU A 69 -6.94 20.68 -21.57
C GLU A 69 -7.52 21.97 -20.98
N ILE A 70 -7.47 22.14 -19.66
CA ILE A 70 -7.90 23.36 -18.98
C ILE A 70 -7.05 24.56 -19.40
N GLU A 71 -5.72 24.44 -19.43
CA GLU A 71 -4.82 25.49 -19.93
C GLU A 71 -5.25 25.95 -21.33
N THR A 72 -5.56 25.01 -22.23
CA THR A 72 -6.04 25.31 -23.60
C THR A 72 -7.37 26.07 -23.59
N ILE A 73 -8.33 25.67 -22.75
CA ILE A 73 -9.62 26.35 -22.60
C ILE A 73 -9.40 27.80 -22.14
N VAL A 74 -8.54 28.02 -21.15
CA VAL A 74 -8.25 29.37 -20.63
C VAL A 74 -7.55 30.24 -21.68
N HIS A 75 -6.65 29.67 -22.49
CA HIS A 75 -6.05 30.41 -23.62
C HIS A 75 -7.09 30.85 -24.63
N ASN A 76 -8.07 29.98 -24.92
CA ASN A 76 -9.13 30.20 -25.90
C ASN A 76 -10.36 30.95 -25.34
N ASP A 77 -10.20 31.74 -24.27
CA ASP A 77 -11.28 32.54 -23.66
C ASP A 77 -12.48 31.73 -23.14
N GLY A 78 -12.26 30.45 -22.81
CA GLY A 78 -13.27 29.62 -22.17
C GLY A 78 -13.55 30.04 -20.73
N ASP A 79 -14.81 29.94 -20.33
CA ASP A 79 -15.27 30.30 -18.99
C ASP A 79 -15.20 29.12 -18.00
N ILE A 80 -15.62 29.38 -16.76
CA ILE A 80 -15.68 28.36 -15.71
C ILE A 80 -16.66 27.22 -16.06
N GLU A 81 -17.70 27.46 -16.86
CA GLU A 81 -18.70 26.45 -17.20
C GLU A 81 -18.11 25.41 -18.15
N VAL A 82 -17.36 25.86 -19.16
CA VAL A 82 -16.62 24.97 -20.07
C VAL A 82 -15.57 24.17 -19.31
N VAL A 83 -14.83 24.81 -18.39
CA VAL A 83 -13.86 24.12 -17.53
C VAL A 83 -14.55 23.06 -16.67
N LYS A 84 -15.69 23.37 -16.05
CA LYS A 84 -16.48 22.41 -15.25
C LYS A 84 -16.96 21.24 -16.12
N HIS A 85 -17.45 21.51 -17.32
CA HIS A 85 -17.92 20.48 -18.24
C HIS A 85 -16.81 19.48 -18.59
N VAL A 86 -15.63 19.98 -18.98
CA VAL A 86 -14.48 19.14 -19.29
C VAL A 86 -14.00 18.37 -18.06
N PHE A 87 -13.94 19.02 -16.91
CA PHE A 87 -13.56 18.37 -15.65
C PHE A 87 -14.53 17.28 -15.20
N ASN A 88 -15.84 17.46 -15.43
CA ASN A 88 -16.86 16.49 -15.05
C ASN A 88 -16.86 15.28 -15.98
N ASN A 89 -16.50 15.47 -17.25
CA ASN A 89 -16.45 14.43 -18.28
C ASN A 89 -15.08 13.74 -18.40
N LYS A 90 -14.20 13.92 -17.41
CA LYS A 90 -12.88 13.30 -17.37
C LYS A 90 -12.95 11.76 -17.40
N GLU A 91 -12.03 11.13 -18.12
CA GLU A 91 -11.92 9.67 -18.14
C GLU A 91 -11.37 9.13 -16.81
N LEU A 92 -12.12 8.21 -16.20
CA LEU A 92 -11.72 7.52 -14.98
C LEU A 92 -11.08 6.17 -15.30
N LYS A 93 -9.93 5.90 -14.68
CA LYS A 93 -9.16 4.66 -14.86
C LYS A 93 -8.94 3.99 -13.51
N LYS A 94 -9.16 2.68 -13.45
CA LYS A 94 -8.80 1.84 -12.30
C LYS A 94 -7.31 1.56 -12.33
N VAL A 95 -6.64 1.81 -11.21
CA VAL A 95 -5.24 1.45 -11.02
C VAL A 95 -5.18 -0.05 -10.75
N ASN A 96 -4.40 -0.77 -11.55
CA ASN A 96 -4.19 -2.20 -11.41
C ASN A 96 -2.85 -2.47 -10.71
N LEU A 97 -2.63 -3.67 -10.15
CA LEU A 97 -1.38 -4.02 -9.42
C LEU A 97 -0.10 -3.71 -10.21
N LYS A 98 -0.14 -3.88 -11.53
CA LYS A 98 0.97 -3.55 -12.44
C LYS A 98 1.34 -2.05 -12.43
N TYR A 99 0.36 -1.18 -12.24
CA TYR A 99 0.52 0.28 -12.25
C TYR A 99 1.14 0.80 -10.94
N ILE A 100 0.86 0.12 -9.82
CA ILE A 100 1.44 0.39 -8.49
C ILE A 100 2.92 -0.01 -8.46
N LEU A 101 3.24 -1.21 -8.95
CA LEU A 101 4.61 -1.75 -8.98
C LEU A 101 5.57 -0.90 -9.83
N LEU A 102 5.06 -0.23 -10.87
CA LEU A 102 5.85 0.59 -11.80
C LEU A 102 6.06 2.05 -11.35
N LYS A 103 5.64 2.44 -10.13
CA LYS A 103 5.78 3.81 -9.55
C LYS A 103 5.24 4.99 -10.38
N LYS A 104 4.68 4.78 -11.56
CA LYS A 104 4.09 5.83 -12.43
C LYS A 104 2.85 6.51 -11.84
N SER A 105 2.19 5.85 -10.88
CA SER A 105 0.83 6.22 -10.45
C SER A 105 0.70 7.62 -9.84
N LYS A 106 1.59 8.07 -8.95
CA LYS A 106 1.36 9.32 -8.19
C LYS A 106 1.80 10.58 -8.93
N SER A 107 2.78 10.51 -9.82
CA SER A 107 3.25 11.68 -10.56
C SER A 107 2.29 12.11 -11.65
N GLU A 108 1.63 11.15 -12.31
CA GLU A 108 0.88 11.37 -13.56
C GLU A 108 -0.64 11.38 -13.39
N THR A 109 -1.17 11.09 -12.19
CA THR A 109 -2.64 10.99 -11.97
C THR A 109 -3.12 11.78 -10.75
N TYR A 110 -4.40 12.11 -10.77
CA TYR A 110 -5.20 12.60 -9.65
C TYR A 110 -6.17 11.50 -9.19
N LEU A 111 -6.53 11.50 -7.91
CA LEU A 111 -7.64 10.71 -7.38
C LEU A 111 -8.96 11.27 -7.91
N GLU A 112 -9.97 10.45 -8.21
CA GLU A 112 -11.30 10.87 -8.65
C GLU A 112 -11.91 11.98 -7.77
N GLU A 113 -11.75 11.83 -6.45
CA GLU A 113 -12.26 12.73 -5.41
C GLU A 113 -11.57 14.10 -5.41
N THR A 114 -10.47 14.28 -6.17
CA THR A 114 -9.73 15.54 -6.24
C THR A 114 -10.66 16.63 -6.80
N PRO A 115 -10.98 17.70 -6.06
CA PRO A 115 -11.82 18.79 -6.57
C PRO A 115 -11.13 19.64 -7.63
N LEU A 116 -11.95 20.31 -8.45
CA LEU A 116 -11.49 21.24 -9.49
C LEU A 116 -10.64 22.37 -8.91
N SER A 117 -10.96 22.88 -7.71
CA SER A 117 -10.18 23.94 -7.06
C SER A 117 -8.71 23.54 -6.81
N ILE A 118 -8.43 22.25 -6.54
CA ILE A 118 -7.05 21.76 -6.41
C ILE A 118 -6.36 21.76 -7.76
N VAL A 119 -7.02 21.24 -8.81
CA VAL A 119 -6.45 21.19 -10.16
C VAL A 119 -6.14 22.58 -10.70
N LEU A 120 -7.01 23.57 -10.47
CA LEU A 120 -6.77 24.96 -10.85
C LEU A 120 -5.58 25.58 -10.10
N ASN A 121 -5.44 25.29 -8.80
CA ASN A 121 -4.29 25.74 -8.02
C ASN A 121 -2.99 25.06 -8.44
N ASP A 122 -3.05 23.79 -8.86
CA ASP A 122 -1.90 23.08 -9.44
C ASP A 122 -1.46 23.75 -10.76
N ILE A 123 -2.38 24.11 -11.65
CA ILE A 123 -2.08 24.85 -12.88
C ILE A 123 -1.43 26.20 -12.55
N LEU A 124 -1.98 26.93 -11.57
CA LEU A 124 -1.41 28.19 -11.11
C LEU A 124 0.01 28.02 -10.56
N SER A 125 0.23 26.96 -9.77
CA SER A 125 1.55 26.65 -9.21
C SER A 125 2.55 26.30 -10.31
N ASP A 126 2.14 25.46 -11.26
CA ASP A 126 2.96 25.08 -12.42
C ASP A 126 3.33 26.29 -13.27
N TYR A 127 2.40 27.23 -13.49
CA TYR A 127 2.65 28.49 -14.19
C TYR A 127 3.79 29.29 -13.53
N TYR A 128 3.73 29.46 -12.21
CA TYR A 128 4.78 30.17 -11.47
C TYR A 128 6.11 29.41 -11.44
N LEU A 129 6.09 28.08 -11.42
CA LEU A 129 7.29 27.25 -11.47
C LEU A 129 7.97 27.26 -12.85
N LYS A 130 7.19 27.32 -13.93
CA LYS A 130 7.70 27.36 -15.32
C LYS A 130 8.36 28.71 -15.68
N GLY A 131 8.10 29.78 -14.92
CA GLY A 131 8.64 31.11 -15.20
C GLY A 131 8.05 31.75 -16.46
N THR A 132 6.83 31.39 -16.84
CA THR A 132 6.12 31.96 -17.99
C THR A 132 5.63 33.39 -17.70
N ASN A 133 5.72 34.28 -18.70
CA ASN A 133 5.33 35.70 -18.60
C ASN A 133 4.02 36.02 -19.35
N ASP A 134 3.10 35.06 -19.46
CA ASP A 134 1.77 35.30 -20.03
C ASP A 134 0.81 35.88 -18.98
N THR A 135 0.86 37.20 -18.84
CA THR A 135 0.01 37.95 -17.91
C THR A 135 -1.48 37.87 -18.24
N ILE A 136 -1.83 37.67 -19.52
CA ILE A 136 -3.22 37.54 -19.97
C ILE A 136 -3.78 36.22 -19.47
N PHE A 137 -3.09 35.11 -19.75
CA PHE A 137 -3.45 33.79 -19.24
C PHE A 137 -3.57 33.80 -17.71
N LEU A 138 -2.59 34.37 -17.01
CA LEU A 138 -2.58 34.43 -15.55
C LEU A 138 -3.82 35.14 -14.99
N ASN A 139 -4.19 36.28 -15.59
CA ASN A 139 -5.38 37.02 -15.15
C ASN A 139 -6.68 36.24 -15.42
N LYS A 140 -6.79 35.60 -16.59
CA LYS A 140 -7.94 34.73 -16.91
C LYS A 140 -8.04 33.56 -15.94
N LEU A 141 -6.94 32.85 -15.67
CA LEU A 141 -6.89 31.75 -14.72
C LEU A 141 -7.30 32.19 -13.31
N LYS A 142 -6.78 33.33 -12.83
CA LYS A 142 -7.16 33.88 -11.51
C LYS A 142 -8.65 34.23 -11.43
N SER A 143 -9.22 34.77 -12.50
CA SER A 143 -10.65 35.04 -12.59
C SER A 143 -11.47 33.75 -12.45
N ILE A 144 -11.10 32.70 -13.19
CA ILE A 144 -11.75 31.38 -13.12
C ILE A 144 -11.66 30.79 -11.72
N ILE A 145 -10.48 30.86 -11.08
CA ILE A 145 -10.28 30.40 -9.69
C ILE A 145 -11.22 31.16 -8.74
N LEU A 146 -11.32 32.48 -8.88
CA LEU A 146 -12.17 33.31 -8.04
C LEU A 146 -13.64 32.95 -8.20
N VAL A 147 -14.12 32.77 -9.44
CA VAL A 147 -15.50 32.35 -9.71
C VAL A 147 -15.77 30.94 -9.18
N GLN A 148 -14.80 30.02 -9.27
CA GLN A 148 -14.95 28.68 -8.67
C GLN A 148 -15.07 28.75 -7.15
N LEU A 149 -14.25 29.58 -6.48
CA LEU A 149 -14.33 29.78 -5.02
C LEU A 149 -15.66 30.40 -4.59
N GLN A 150 -16.23 31.29 -5.39
CA GLN A 150 -17.53 31.91 -5.09
C GLN A 150 -18.70 30.96 -5.32
N THR A 151 -18.66 30.18 -6.41
CA THR A 151 -19.76 29.28 -6.78
C THR A 151 -19.75 27.99 -5.96
N ASN A 152 -18.57 27.46 -5.64
CA ASN A 152 -18.36 26.20 -4.94
C ASN A 152 -17.32 26.33 -3.80
N PRO A 153 -17.60 27.11 -2.73
CA PRO A 153 -16.64 27.38 -1.65
C PRO A 153 -16.27 26.13 -0.81
N PHE A 154 -17.06 25.07 -0.90
CA PHE A 154 -16.93 23.86 -0.08
C PHE A 154 -16.51 22.62 -0.89
N ASP A 155 -15.98 22.81 -2.11
CA ASP A 155 -15.66 21.69 -3.00
C ASP A 155 -14.54 20.77 -2.47
N LYS A 156 -13.69 21.27 -1.58
CA LYS A 156 -12.61 20.51 -0.93
C LYS A 156 -13.05 19.71 0.29
N LEU A 157 -14.25 19.93 0.80
CA LEU A 157 -14.71 19.28 2.02
C LEU A 157 -15.28 17.89 1.74
N GLU A 158 -15.22 17.02 2.75
CA GLU A 158 -15.86 15.71 2.70
C GLU A 158 -17.39 15.85 2.59
N ALA A 159 -18.07 14.85 2.04
CA ALA A 159 -19.50 14.93 1.73
C ALA A 159 -20.38 15.41 2.90
N ASN A 160 -20.12 14.91 4.11
CA ASN A 160 -20.88 15.30 5.32
C ASN A 160 -20.60 16.77 5.70
N GLN A 161 -19.33 17.16 5.76
CA GLN A 161 -18.92 18.52 6.08
C GLN A 161 -19.46 19.51 5.04
N LYS A 162 -19.34 19.17 3.75
CA LYS A 162 -19.90 19.95 2.64
C LYS A 162 -21.40 20.15 2.81
N ASN A 163 -22.14 19.10 3.14
CA ASN A 163 -23.58 19.19 3.39
C ASN A 163 -23.88 20.16 4.54
N ASP A 164 -23.13 20.11 5.64
CA ASP A 164 -23.33 21.02 6.77
C ASP A 164 -23.11 22.49 6.37
N PHE A 165 -22.06 22.77 5.60
CA PHE A 165 -21.77 24.12 5.11
C PHE A 165 -22.76 24.61 4.04
N GLU A 166 -23.21 23.75 3.13
CA GLU A 166 -24.28 24.10 2.19
C GLU A 166 -25.60 24.36 2.92
N ASN A 167 -25.93 23.57 3.94
CA ASN A 167 -27.10 23.82 4.79
C ASN A 167 -27.00 25.15 5.52
N LEU A 168 -25.81 25.52 6.01
CA LEU A 168 -25.57 26.84 6.60
C LEU A 168 -25.79 27.96 5.57
N ARG A 169 -25.24 27.80 4.36
CA ARG A 169 -25.44 28.75 3.25
C ARG A 169 -26.91 28.92 2.92
N VAL A 170 -27.66 27.83 2.78
CA VAL A 170 -29.11 27.86 2.49
C VAL A 170 -29.89 28.51 3.62
N LYS A 171 -29.58 28.18 4.90
CA LYS A 171 -30.26 28.75 6.07
C LYS A 171 -29.98 30.24 6.24
N LEU A 172 -28.78 30.70 5.90
CA LEU A 172 -28.41 32.12 5.98
C LEU A 172 -28.96 32.91 4.79
N ASN A 173 -29.19 32.27 3.64
CA ASN A 173 -29.71 32.86 2.41
C ASN A 173 -28.99 34.20 2.10
N ASP A 174 -29.72 35.30 2.06
CA ASP A 174 -29.19 36.64 1.77
C ASP A 174 -28.20 37.14 2.82
N ASN A 175 -28.20 36.59 4.05
CA ASN A 175 -27.23 36.99 5.07
C ASN A 175 -25.88 36.28 4.94
N PHE A 176 -25.74 35.33 4.01
CA PHE A 176 -24.50 34.57 3.84
C PHE A 176 -23.32 35.47 3.49
N TYR A 177 -23.52 36.54 2.69
CA TYR A 177 -22.43 37.45 2.30
C TYR A 177 -21.76 38.12 3.51
N LEU A 178 -22.49 38.30 4.62
CA LEU A 178 -21.96 38.93 5.83
C LEU A 178 -20.88 38.07 6.51
N VAL A 179 -21.00 36.75 6.38
CA VAL A 179 -20.11 35.77 7.05
C VAL A 179 -19.32 34.92 6.06
N GLN A 180 -19.50 35.14 4.75
CA GLN A 180 -18.93 34.31 3.68
C GLN A 180 -17.41 34.17 3.81
N ASN A 181 -16.71 35.26 4.11
CA ASN A 181 -15.25 35.24 4.25
C ASN A 181 -14.81 34.36 5.42
N ASP A 182 -15.49 34.45 6.56
CA ASP A 182 -15.18 33.63 7.74
C ASP A 182 -15.51 32.16 7.49
N ILE A 183 -16.65 31.88 6.87
CA ILE A 183 -17.08 30.52 6.51
C ILE A 183 -16.11 29.88 5.52
N ASN A 184 -15.68 30.61 4.48
CA ASN A 184 -14.68 30.15 3.52
C ASN A 184 -13.33 29.86 4.21
N ARG A 185 -12.90 30.73 5.15
CA ARG A 185 -11.69 30.49 5.94
C ARG A 185 -11.79 29.22 6.79
N ILE A 186 -12.93 29.03 7.47
CA ILE A 186 -13.17 27.82 8.30
C ILE A 186 -13.15 26.56 7.42
N SER A 187 -13.80 26.59 6.26
CA SER A 187 -13.76 25.49 5.27
C SER A 187 -12.32 25.15 4.88
N GLU A 188 -11.50 26.15 4.57
CA GLU A 188 -10.10 25.94 4.19
C GLU A 188 -9.25 25.39 5.35
N GLU A 189 -9.47 25.86 6.58
CA GLU A 189 -8.80 25.32 7.77
C GLU A 189 -9.21 23.88 8.07
N LEU A 190 -10.50 23.56 7.91
CA LEU A 190 -11.03 22.21 8.09
C LEU A 190 -10.42 21.26 7.06
N TYR A 191 -10.39 21.65 5.79
CA TYR A 191 -9.72 20.90 4.74
C TYR A 191 -8.24 20.62 5.08
N LYS A 192 -7.49 21.63 5.52
CA LYS A 192 -6.08 21.46 5.94
C LYS A 192 -5.96 20.49 7.12
N LYS A 193 -6.88 20.52 8.07
CA LYS A 193 -6.90 19.58 9.20
C LYS A 193 -7.20 18.15 8.75
N ASN A 194 -8.16 17.95 7.84
CA ASN A 194 -8.45 16.62 7.27
C ASN A 194 -7.19 16.05 6.57
N LEU A 195 -6.51 16.85 5.74
CA LEU A 195 -5.26 16.44 5.10
C LEU A 195 -4.18 16.03 6.11
N LEU A 196 -4.09 16.72 7.25
CA LEU A 196 -3.14 16.37 8.31
C LEU A 196 -3.55 15.06 8.99
N VAL A 197 -4.83 14.89 9.31
CA VAL A 197 -5.36 13.65 9.89
C VAL A 197 -5.06 12.48 8.97
N ASP A 198 -5.34 12.58 7.67
CA ASP A 198 -5.03 11.55 6.67
C ASP A 198 -3.54 11.22 6.63
N LYS A 199 -2.69 12.25 6.67
CA LYS A 199 -1.24 12.08 6.70
C LYS A 199 -0.77 11.36 7.97
N TYR A 200 -1.35 11.67 9.13
CA TYR A 200 -1.00 11.03 10.41
C TYR A 200 -1.54 9.61 10.51
N LEU A 201 -2.77 9.35 10.09
CA LEU A 201 -3.36 8.01 10.02
C LEU A 201 -2.54 7.11 9.10
N ASN A 202 -2.15 7.60 7.92
CA ASN A 202 -1.29 6.84 7.01
C ASN A 202 0.09 6.55 7.63
N LYS A 203 0.68 7.52 8.34
CA LYS A 203 1.95 7.29 9.06
C LYS A 203 1.80 6.24 10.16
N SER A 204 0.68 6.24 10.89
CA SER A 204 0.37 5.24 11.92
C SER A 204 0.25 3.84 11.33
N ASN A 205 -0.47 3.69 10.22
CA ASN A 205 -0.60 2.42 9.50
C ASN A 205 0.77 1.89 9.04
N ILE A 206 1.63 2.75 8.49
CA ILE A 206 3.00 2.34 8.09
C ILE A 206 3.79 1.82 9.29
N SER A 207 3.76 2.52 10.42
CA SER A 207 4.46 2.08 11.63
C SER A 207 3.93 0.74 12.16
N TYR A 208 2.61 0.54 12.13
CA TYR A 208 1.98 -0.72 12.50
C TYR A 208 2.48 -1.90 11.64
N TRP A 209 2.53 -1.71 10.31
CA TRP A 209 3.05 -2.74 9.41
C TRP A 209 4.53 -3.04 9.59
N ILE A 210 5.35 -2.01 9.84
CA ILE A 210 6.77 -2.21 10.14
C ILE A 210 6.93 -3.11 11.37
N SER A 211 6.10 -2.93 12.41
CA SER A 211 6.11 -3.79 13.59
C SER A 211 5.71 -5.23 13.28
N ILE A 212 4.69 -5.47 12.44
CA ILE A 212 4.30 -6.82 12.00
C ILE A 212 5.43 -7.50 11.23
N ILE A 213 6.03 -6.80 10.27
CA ILE A 213 7.13 -7.33 9.45
C ILE A 213 8.34 -7.63 10.33
N ALA A 214 8.67 -6.76 11.28
CA ALA A 214 9.77 -6.99 12.22
C ALA A 214 9.52 -8.25 13.06
N LEU A 215 8.32 -8.41 13.63
CA LEU A 215 7.95 -9.57 14.43
C LEU A 215 8.05 -10.87 13.63
N LEU A 216 7.51 -10.90 12.40
CA LEU A 216 7.60 -12.07 11.53
C LEU A 216 9.04 -12.39 11.14
N THR A 217 9.84 -11.36 10.83
CA THR A 217 11.27 -11.52 10.51
C THR A 217 12.02 -12.11 11.70
N THR A 218 11.74 -11.66 12.92
CA THR A 218 12.33 -12.22 14.14
C THR A 218 11.97 -13.70 14.32
N ILE A 219 10.69 -14.07 14.20
CA ILE A 219 10.26 -15.48 14.34
C ILE A 219 10.94 -16.37 13.29
N LEU A 220 11.02 -15.91 12.05
CA LEU A 220 11.66 -16.65 10.95
C LEU A 220 13.16 -16.81 11.18
N LEU A 221 13.86 -15.75 11.58
CA LEU A 221 15.29 -15.79 11.90
C LEU A 221 15.58 -16.72 13.08
N SER A 222 14.79 -16.63 14.15
CA SER A 222 14.92 -17.51 15.31
C SER A 222 14.72 -18.98 14.93
N THR A 223 13.69 -19.27 14.12
CA THR A 223 13.41 -20.64 13.64
C THR A 223 14.56 -21.16 12.79
N PHE A 224 15.07 -20.35 11.85
CA PHE A 224 16.20 -20.70 11.01
C PHE A 224 17.47 -20.97 11.84
N GLN A 225 17.76 -20.11 12.82
CA GLN A 225 18.94 -20.22 13.68
C GLN A 225 18.91 -21.50 14.53
N ILE A 226 17.75 -21.90 15.04
CA ILE A 226 17.57 -23.16 15.79
C ILE A 226 17.88 -24.36 14.90
N ILE A 227 17.36 -24.37 13.67
CA ILE A 227 17.57 -25.47 12.71
C ILE A 227 19.03 -25.57 12.26
N GLN A 228 19.71 -24.43 12.11
CA GLN A 228 21.13 -24.39 11.75
C GLN A 228 22.05 -24.80 12.89
N ASN A 229 21.83 -24.31 14.11
CA ASN A 229 22.78 -24.44 15.22
C ASN A 229 22.60 -25.72 16.06
N HIS A 230 21.43 -26.36 16.00
CA HIS A 230 21.15 -27.57 16.81
C HIS A 230 20.71 -28.80 15.99
N PRO A 231 21.40 -29.16 14.89
CA PRO A 231 20.98 -30.27 14.04
C PRO A 231 21.00 -31.62 14.78
N ARG A 232 21.90 -31.80 15.75
CA ARG A 232 22.00 -33.05 16.52
C ARG A 232 20.87 -33.24 17.55
N LYS A 233 20.40 -32.15 18.19
CA LYS A 233 19.28 -32.21 19.14
C LYS A 233 17.96 -32.45 18.41
N LEU A 234 17.75 -31.76 17.28
CA LEU A 234 16.60 -32.01 16.40
C LEU A 234 16.60 -33.44 15.85
N MET A 235 17.78 -33.96 15.49
CA MET A 235 17.92 -35.33 15.03
C MET A 235 17.58 -36.36 16.12
N LYS A 236 17.93 -36.07 17.38
CA LYS A 236 17.57 -36.92 18.52
C LYS A 236 16.05 -36.94 18.74
N ILE A 237 15.42 -35.78 18.74
CA ILE A 237 13.96 -35.65 18.91
C ILE A 237 13.22 -36.35 17.77
N LEU A 238 13.59 -36.12 16.51
CA LEU A 238 12.97 -36.78 15.36
C LEU A 238 13.12 -38.31 15.42
N LYS A 239 14.30 -38.79 15.86
CA LYS A 239 14.55 -40.23 16.00
C LYS A 239 13.68 -40.82 17.11
N GLU A 240 13.58 -40.16 18.26
CA GLU A 240 12.72 -40.57 19.37
C GLU A 240 11.25 -40.59 18.93
N THR A 241 10.76 -39.57 18.22
CA THR A 241 9.37 -39.54 17.71
C THR A 241 9.08 -40.68 16.71
N ILE A 242 9.98 -40.96 15.78
CA ILE A 242 9.79 -42.05 14.80
C ILE A 242 9.83 -43.43 15.48
N GLU A 243 10.71 -43.62 16.46
CA GLU A 243 10.78 -44.87 17.24
C GLU A 243 9.55 -45.07 18.13
N ASP A 244 8.99 -43.99 18.68
CA ASP A 244 7.75 -44.03 19.47
C ASP A 244 6.52 -44.33 18.60
N ASP A 245 6.41 -43.74 17.41
CA ASP A 245 5.33 -44.04 16.44
C ASP A 245 5.39 -45.50 15.96
N ALA A 246 6.58 -46.01 15.64
CA ALA A 246 6.78 -47.40 15.22
C ALA A 246 6.50 -48.42 16.35
N LYS A 247 6.65 -48.03 17.62
CA LYS A 247 6.25 -48.85 18.77
C LYS A 247 4.74 -48.87 18.98
N ASN A 248 4.06 -47.75 18.77
CA ASN A 248 2.61 -47.65 18.92
C ASN A 248 1.83 -48.35 17.79
N GLU A 249 2.36 -48.42 16.57
CA GLU A 249 1.76 -49.25 15.50
C GLU A 249 1.86 -50.76 15.78
N ASN A 250 2.95 -51.20 16.40
CA ASN A 250 3.13 -52.61 16.78
C ASN A 250 2.33 -53.03 18.03
N SER A 251 1.86 -52.09 18.86
CA SER A 251 1.00 -52.39 20.01
C SER A 251 -0.50 -52.43 19.67
N ASN A 252 -0.92 -51.76 18.59
CA ASN A 252 -2.32 -51.76 18.12
C ASN A 252 -2.63 -52.88 17.10
N SER A 253 -1.66 -53.72 16.75
CA SER A 253 -1.80 -54.86 15.83
C SER A 253 -1.81 -56.23 16.53
N HIS A 254 -1.96 -56.23 17.86
CA HIS A 254 -2.16 -57.43 18.68
C HIS A 254 -3.55 -57.47 19.32
#